data_AF-A0A6J5UVU2-F1
#
_entry.id   AF-A0A6J5UVU2-F1
#
_cell.length_a   1.000
_cell.length_b   1.000
_cell.length_c   1.000
_cell.angle_alpha   90.00
_cell.angle_beta   90.00
_cell.angle_gamma   90.00
#
_symmetry.space_group_name_H-M   'P 1'
#
loop_
_entity.id
_entity.type
_entity.pdbx_description
1 polymer ?
#
loop_
_entity_poly.entity_id
_entity_poly.type
_entity_poly.pdbx_seq_one_letter_code
_entity_poly.pdbx_strand_id
1 'polypeptide(L)'
;MKSKHNSSGNRTRSMISIFVLIALCCFFYLLGTWQKRGFGKGDSIAFPVTKQTDCSNVFTNLNFETHHNIEEIVEPSEPKAKEFKPCDVKYADYTPCQEQDRAMKFPRENMIYRERHCPPEEEKLHILIPARKGYDSFSLA
;
A
#
# COMPACT_ATOMS: atom_id res chain seq x y z
N MET A 1 55.35 -57.48 12.73
CA MET A 1 55.58 -56.10 12.27
C MET A 1 54.34 -55.60 11.56
N LYS A 2 53.95 -54.33 11.83
CA LYS A 2 53.33 -53.40 10.87
C LYS A 2 51.84 -53.63 10.55
N SER A 3 50.96 -52.64 10.49
CA SER A 3 50.86 -51.31 11.10
C SER A 3 49.41 -50.85 10.87
N LYS A 4 48.85 -50.22 11.89
CA LYS A 4 47.59 -49.46 11.90
C LYS A 4 47.58 -48.40 10.77
N HIS A 5 46.53 -48.32 9.95
CA HIS A 5 46.18 -47.05 9.31
C HIS A 5 44.68 -46.92 9.05
N ASN A 6 44.14 -45.79 9.50
CA ASN A 6 42.72 -45.48 9.65
C ASN A 6 42.04 -45.15 8.32
N SER A 7 40.77 -45.52 8.21
CA SER A 7 39.83 -44.94 7.23
C SER A 7 39.50 -43.49 7.64
N SER A 8 40.36 -42.56 7.24
CA SER A 8 40.27 -41.12 7.57
C SER A 8 39.90 -40.25 6.35
N GLY A 9 39.31 -40.86 5.30
CA GLY A 9 39.00 -40.15 4.05
C GLY A 9 37.61 -39.50 4.01
N ASN A 10 36.60 -40.13 4.63
CA ASN A 10 35.21 -39.69 4.50
C ASN A 10 34.76 -38.74 5.62
N ARG A 11 35.29 -38.91 6.84
CA ARG A 11 34.96 -38.05 7.99
C ARG A 11 35.53 -36.64 7.82
N THR A 12 36.72 -36.49 7.27
CA THR A 12 37.36 -35.20 6.98
C THR A 12 36.65 -34.43 5.86
N ARG A 13 36.22 -35.09 4.78
CA ARG A 13 35.41 -34.46 3.71
C ARG A 13 34.04 -33.96 4.23
N SER A 14 33.39 -34.75 5.09
CA SER A 14 32.13 -34.34 5.74
C SER A 14 32.34 -33.18 6.72
N MET A 15 33.41 -33.20 7.52
CA MET A 15 33.76 -32.08 8.40
C MET A 15 34.06 -30.80 7.61
N ILE A 16 34.84 -30.88 6.53
CA ILE A 16 35.12 -29.73 5.65
C ILE A 16 33.82 -29.19 5.05
N SER A 17 32.92 -30.04 4.57
CA SER A 17 31.61 -29.63 4.06
C SER A 17 30.77 -28.89 5.11
N ILE A 18 30.75 -29.38 6.36
CA ILE A 18 30.05 -28.73 7.47
C ILE A 18 30.68 -27.37 7.80
N PHE A 19 32.01 -27.28 7.85
CA PHE A 19 32.71 -26.01 8.07
C PHE A 19 32.41 -24.99 6.96
N VAL A 20 32.37 -25.42 5.70
CA VAL A 20 32.02 -24.55 4.55
C VAL A 20 30.59 -24.04 4.68
N LEU A 21 29.62 -24.88 5.05
CA LEU A 21 28.23 -24.48 5.24
C LEU A 21 28.07 -23.46 6.38
N ILE A 22 28.73 -23.69 7.52
CA ILE A 22 28.72 -22.77 8.66
C ILE A 22 29.37 -21.44 8.26
N ALA A 23 30.54 -21.46 7.63
CA ALA A 23 31.23 -20.26 7.18
C ALA A 23 30.40 -19.44 6.19
N LEU A 24 29.75 -20.10 5.23
CA LEU A 24 28.89 -19.47 4.23
C LEU A 24 27.63 -18.86 4.89
N CYS A 25 27.02 -19.57 5.83
CA CYS A 25 25.89 -19.07 6.62
C CYS A 25 26.28 -17.82 7.43
N CYS A 26 27.42 -17.85 8.14
CA CYS A 26 27.92 -16.70 8.88
C CYS A 26 28.25 -15.51 7.96
N PHE A 27 28.87 -15.77 6.80
CA PHE A 27 29.20 -14.73 5.84
C PHE A 27 27.96 -14.02 5.29
N PHE A 28 26.94 -14.76 4.85
CA PHE A 28 25.68 -14.16 4.37
C PHE A 28 24.91 -13.45 5.48
N TYR A 29 24.95 -13.96 6.73
CA TYR A 29 24.37 -13.28 7.88
C TYR A 29 25.06 -11.94 8.19
N LEU A 30 26.39 -11.90 8.15
CA LEU A 30 27.16 -10.67 8.30
C LEU A 30 26.91 -9.70 7.15
N LEU A 31 26.87 -10.15 5.90
CA LEU A 31 26.51 -9.30 4.77
C LEU A 31 25.08 -8.75 4.88
N GLY A 32 24.11 -9.59 5.25
CA GLY A 32 22.71 -9.17 5.42
C GLY A 32 22.51 -8.17 6.57
N THR A 33 23.24 -8.34 7.68
CA THR A 33 23.27 -7.36 8.79
C THR A 33 24.12 -6.13 8.48
N TRP A 34 25.12 -6.25 7.59
CA TRP A 34 25.93 -5.12 7.13
C TRP A 34 25.19 -4.26 6.11
N GLN A 35 24.36 -4.84 5.25
CA GLN A 35 23.39 -4.09 4.44
C GLN A 35 22.45 -3.27 5.34
N LYS A 36 22.07 -3.80 6.52
CA LYS A 36 21.30 -3.05 7.54
C LYS A 36 22.13 -1.99 8.30
N ARG A 37 23.46 -2.07 8.30
CA ARG A 37 24.35 -1.01 8.81
C ARG A 37 24.78 0.00 7.73
N GLY A 38 24.53 -0.29 6.46
CA GLY A 38 24.76 0.59 5.31
C GLY A 38 23.62 1.57 5.01
N PHE A 39 22.59 1.63 5.88
CA PHE A 39 21.50 2.60 5.79
C PHE A 39 21.38 3.42 7.08
N GLY A 40 22.52 3.88 7.62
CA GLY A 40 22.59 4.80 8.76
C GLY A 40 22.56 6.28 8.38
N LYS A 41 22.03 6.62 7.20
CA LYS A 41 21.86 8.01 6.73
C LYS A 41 20.37 8.34 6.45
N GLY A 42 19.47 7.65 7.14
CA GLY A 42 18.04 7.97 7.16
C GLY A 42 17.68 8.99 8.25
N ASP A 43 18.30 8.88 9.42
CA ASP A 43 17.95 9.72 10.57
C ASP A 43 18.47 11.16 10.42
N SER A 44 19.60 11.35 9.75
CA SER A 44 20.18 12.69 9.50
C SER A 44 19.40 13.51 8.48
N ILE A 45 18.49 12.89 7.69
CA ILE A 45 17.55 13.60 6.81
C ILE A 45 16.18 13.73 7.50
N ALA A 46 15.78 12.77 8.33
CA ALA A 46 14.56 12.87 9.12
C ALA A 46 14.57 14.07 10.08
N PHE A 47 15.72 14.38 10.71
CA PHE A 47 15.86 15.54 11.61
C PHE A 47 15.70 16.92 10.93
N PRO A 48 16.37 17.23 9.80
CA PRO A 48 16.13 18.48 9.08
C PRO A 48 14.72 18.52 8.44
N VAL A 49 14.16 17.39 8.01
CA VAL A 49 12.77 17.34 7.48
C VAL A 49 11.74 17.59 8.59
N THR A 50 11.94 17.09 9.80
CA THR A 50 11.08 17.40 10.97
C THR A 50 11.21 18.87 11.39
N LYS A 51 12.42 19.45 11.37
CA LYS A 51 12.63 20.90 11.59
C LYS A 51 11.98 21.79 10.53
N GLN A 52 11.98 21.35 9.26
CA GLN A 52 11.38 22.08 8.16
C GLN A 52 9.84 21.94 8.12
N THR A 53 9.30 20.96 8.84
CA THR A 53 7.86 20.71 9.02
C THR A 53 7.35 21.14 10.40
N ASP A 54 8.13 21.92 11.17
CA ASP A 54 7.62 22.66 12.33
C ASP A 54 6.59 23.71 11.83
N CYS A 55 5.35 23.24 11.70
CA CYS A 55 4.16 23.92 11.19
C CYS A 55 3.66 25.06 12.11
N SER A 56 4.55 25.95 12.54
CA SER A 56 4.21 27.09 13.38
C SER A 56 4.09 28.41 12.62
N ASN A 57 4.54 28.49 11.35
CA ASN A 57 4.51 29.76 10.60
C ASN A 57 4.24 29.67 9.08
N VAL A 58 3.79 28.54 8.53
CA VAL A 58 3.57 28.37 7.07
C VAL A 58 2.09 28.53 6.65
N PHE A 59 1.16 28.69 7.60
CA PHE A 59 -0.28 28.67 7.31
C PHE A 59 -0.98 30.05 7.23
N THR A 60 -0.39 31.05 6.59
CA THR A 60 -1.11 32.33 6.32
C THR A 60 -1.56 32.49 4.87
N ASN A 61 -1.19 31.58 3.97
CA ASN A 61 -1.60 31.65 2.56
C ASN A 61 -1.84 30.26 1.95
N LEU A 62 -2.66 29.44 2.62
CA LEU A 62 -3.25 28.30 1.92
C LEU A 62 -4.44 28.80 1.11
N ASN A 63 -4.31 28.71 -0.21
CA ASN A 63 -5.43 28.89 -1.10
C ASN A 63 -6.21 27.56 -1.16
N PHE A 64 -7.42 27.55 -0.62
CA PHE A 64 -8.33 26.40 -0.64
C PHE A 64 -9.25 26.42 -1.88
N GLU A 65 -8.95 27.24 -2.87
CA GLU A 65 -9.71 27.32 -4.12
C GLU A 65 -9.61 25.99 -4.88
N THR A 66 -10.76 25.34 -5.06
CA THR A 66 -10.87 24.16 -5.91
C THR A 66 -10.76 24.58 -7.37
N HIS A 67 -9.61 24.34 -8.01
CA HIS A 67 -9.34 24.71 -9.42
C HIS A 67 -10.12 23.90 -10.47
N HIS A 68 -11.29 23.35 -10.14
CA HIS A 68 -12.23 22.85 -11.14
C HIS A 68 -13.11 24.00 -11.62
N ASN A 69 -12.52 24.86 -12.47
CA ASN A 69 -13.29 25.70 -13.37
C ASN A 69 -14.01 24.78 -14.36
N ILE A 70 -15.24 24.38 -14.02
CA ILE A 70 -16.22 24.00 -15.03
C ILE A 70 -16.66 25.33 -15.64
N GLU A 71 -15.87 25.83 -16.59
CA GLU A 71 -16.34 26.84 -17.54
C GLU A 71 -17.36 26.18 -18.45
N GLU A 72 -18.56 26.00 -17.93
CA GLU A 72 -19.75 25.93 -18.75
C GLU A 72 -20.75 26.87 -18.08
N ILE A 73 -20.88 28.05 -18.68
CA ILE A 73 -21.95 29.00 -18.38
C ILE A 73 -23.25 28.30 -18.76
N VAL A 74 -23.79 27.51 -17.83
CA VAL A 74 -25.18 27.12 -17.85
C VAL A 74 -25.87 28.13 -16.94
N GLU A 75 -26.88 28.80 -17.49
CA GLU A 75 -27.81 29.66 -16.77
C GLU A 75 -28.18 29.07 -15.41
N PRO A 76 -28.55 29.88 -14.39
CA PRO A 76 -29.03 29.36 -13.12
C PRO A 76 -30.42 28.74 -13.31
N SER A 77 -30.50 27.62 -14.03
CA SER A 77 -31.58 26.68 -13.86
C SER A 77 -31.37 26.13 -12.45
N GLU A 78 -32.28 26.45 -11.54
CA GLU A 78 -32.38 25.85 -10.21
C GLU A 78 -31.93 24.39 -10.31
N PRO A 79 -30.84 23.97 -9.63
CA PRO A 79 -30.43 22.59 -9.70
C PRO A 79 -31.57 21.80 -9.08
N LYS A 80 -32.39 21.15 -9.92
CA LYS A 80 -33.37 20.16 -9.46
C LYS A 80 -32.57 19.19 -8.62
N ALA A 81 -32.74 19.28 -7.30
CA ALA A 81 -32.06 18.40 -6.37
C ALA A 81 -32.42 16.98 -6.79
N LYS A 82 -31.45 16.24 -7.34
CA LYS A 82 -31.66 14.83 -7.65
C LYS A 82 -31.87 14.14 -6.31
N GLU A 83 -33.09 13.71 -6.04
CA GLU A 83 -33.41 12.97 -4.84
C GLU A 83 -32.76 11.59 -4.93
N PHE A 84 -31.68 11.40 -4.19
CA PHE A 84 -31.03 10.11 -4.04
C PHE A 84 -31.68 9.34 -2.90
N LYS A 85 -31.96 8.06 -3.14
CA LYS A 85 -32.55 7.20 -2.09
C LYS A 85 -31.46 6.78 -1.09
N PRO A 86 -31.81 6.63 0.19
CA PRO A 86 -30.92 5.99 1.17
C PRO A 86 -30.50 4.60 0.71
N CYS A 87 -29.24 4.24 0.91
CA CYS A 87 -28.75 2.91 0.61
C CYS A 87 -29.18 1.90 1.68
N ASP A 88 -29.31 0.64 1.27
CA ASP A 88 -29.44 -0.49 2.18
C ASP A 88 -28.14 -0.64 3.00
N VAL A 89 -28.24 -1.10 4.25
CA VAL A 89 -27.11 -1.19 5.20
C VAL A 89 -25.96 -2.02 4.64
N LYS A 90 -26.26 -3.02 3.80
CA LYS A 90 -25.25 -3.84 3.12
C LYS A 90 -24.33 -3.05 2.17
N TYR A 91 -24.77 -1.89 1.69
CA TYR A 91 -24.00 -1.02 0.80
C TYR A 91 -23.27 0.10 1.55
N ALA A 92 -23.43 0.23 2.87
CA ALA A 92 -22.80 1.30 3.64
C ALA A 92 -21.25 1.20 3.62
N ASP A 93 -20.72 -0.02 3.61
CA ASP A 93 -19.28 -0.31 3.55
C ASP A 93 -18.87 -0.91 2.18
N TYR A 94 -19.74 -0.82 1.18
CA TYR A 94 -19.47 -1.36 -0.15
C TYR A 94 -18.41 -0.51 -0.87
N THR A 95 -17.30 -1.13 -1.26
CA THR A 95 -16.15 -0.48 -1.92
C THR A 95 -15.98 -1.02 -3.35
N PRO A 96 -16.79 -0.55 -4.31
CA PRO A 96 -16.93 -1.16 -5.63
C PRO A 96 -15.63 -1.22 -6.46
N CYS A 97 -14.68 -0.32 -6.21
CA CYS A 97 -13.39 -0.31 -6.91
C CYS A 97 -12.35 -1.31 -6.37
N GLN A 98 -12.59 -1.89 -5.18
CA GLN A 98 -11.66 -2.76 -4.47
C GLN A 98 -12.16 -4.22 -4.40
N GLU A 99 -13.21 -4.55 -5.16
CA GLU A 99 -13.87 -5.85 -5.12
C GLU A 99 -13.01 -6.94 -5.80
N GLN A 100 -12.62 -7.96 -5.02
CA GLN A 100 -11.79 -9.06 -5.52
C GLN A 100 -12.48 -9.87 -6.63
N ASP A 101 -13.79 -10.09 -6.50
CA ASP A 101 -14.56 -10.85 -7.48
C ASP A 101 -14.58 -10.16 -8.85
N ARG A 102 -14.61 -8.83 -8.86
CA ARG A 102 -14.48 -8.04 -10.08
C ARG A 102 -13.07 -8.12 -10.65
N ALA A 103 -12.05 -7.98 -9.80
CA ALA A 103 -10.64 -8.09 -10.22
C ALA A 103 -10.34 -9.45 -10.89
N MET A 104 -10.97 -10.54 -10.43
CA MET A 104 -10.81 -11.88 -11.00
C MET A 104 -11.47 -12.08 -12.37
N LYS A 105 -12.34 -11.16 -12.83
CA LYS A 105 -12.94 -11.20 -14.17
C LYS A 105 -12.00 -10.69 -15.27
N PHE A 106 -10.93 -9.99 -14.90
CA PHE A 106 -10.01 -9.40 -15.85
C PHE A 106 -8.90 -10.38 -16.28
N PRO A 107 -8.36 -10.20 -17.49
CA PRO A 107 -7.22 -10.95 -17.99
C PRO A 107 -6.03 -10.93 -17.01
N ARG A 108 -5.25 -12.02 -17.01
CA ARG A 108 -4.01 -12.11 -16.21
C ARG A 108 -2.80 -11.52 -16.94
N GLU A 109 -2.95 -11.28 -18.24
CA GLU A 109 -2.00 -10.57 -19.07
C GLU A 109 -1.69 -9.21 -18.45
N ASN A 110 -0.41 -8.84 -18.45
CA ASN A 110 0.09 -7.56 -17.91
C ASN A 110 -0.31 -7.26 -16.46
N MET A 111 -0.71 -8.27 -15.69
CA MET A 111 -1.16 -8.11 -14.30
C MET A 111 -2.38 -7.19 -14.13
N ILE A 112 -3.21 -7.03 -15.18
CA ILE A 112 -4.39 -6.16 -15.16
C ILE A 112 -5.30 -6.51 -13.98
N TYR A 113 -5.52 -7.80 -13.69
CA TYR A 113 -6.29 -8.27 -12.53
C TYR A 113 -5.83 -7.73 -11.16
N ARG A 114 -4.66 -7.12 -11.02
CA ARG A 114 -4.18 -6.48 -9.78
C ARG A 114 -4.48 -4.99 -9.69
N GLU A 115 -4.96 -4.38 -10.77
CA GLU A 115 -5.33 -2.98 -10.81
C GLU A 115 -6.69 -2.74 -10.13
N ARG A 116 -7.01 -1.47 -9.86
CA ARG A 116 -8.30 -1.07 -9.29
C ARG A 116 -9.32 -0.97 -10.41
N HIS A 117 -10.33 -1.83 -10.36
CA HIS A 117 -11.39 -1.88 -11.36
C HIS A 117 -12.67 -1.29 -10.78
N CYS A 118 -12.88 0.00 -11.03
CA CYS A 118 -14.14 0.64 -10.67
C CYS A 118 -15.28 0.24 -11.63
N PRO A 119 -16.54 0.25 -11.18
CA PRO A 119 -17.67 0.08 -12.07
C PRO A 119 -17.76 1.20 -13.12
N PRO A 120 -18.22 0.88 -14.34
CA PRO A 120 -18.58 1.90 -15.32
C PRO A 120 -19.73 2.77 -14.78
N GLU A 121 -19.92 3.96 -15.35
CA GLU A 121 -20.89 4.95 -14.85
C GLU A 121 -22.32 4.41 -14.78
N GLU A 122 -22.68 3.52 -15.69
CA GLU A 122 -23.98 2.85 -15.76
C GLU A 122 -24.24 1.92 -14.57
N GLU A 123 -23.19 1.34 -13.98
CA GLU A 123 -23.26 0.46 -12.81
C GLU A 123 -23.03 1.22 -11.49
N LYS A 124 -22.69 2.51 -11.54
CA LYS A 124 -22.49 3.31 -10.33
C LYS A 124 -23.83 3.56 -9.64
N LEU A 125 -23.91 3.09 -8.40
CA LEU A 125 -25.07 3.32 -7.55
C LEU A 125 -25.04 4.77 -7.07
N HIS A 126 -26.05 5.55 -7.45
CA HIS A 126 -26.22 6.91 -6.97
C HIS A 126 -27.15 6.91 -5.77
N ILE A 127 -26.59 6.65 -4.58
CA ILE A 127 -27.35 6.41 -3.34
C ILE A 127 -26.72 7.19 -2.18
N LEU A 128 -27.54 7.51 -1.17
CA LEU A 128 -27.05 8.17 0.05
C LEU A 128 -26.61 7.12 1.07
N ILE A 129 -25.36 7.22 1.53
CA ILE A 129 -24.88 6.39 2.64
C ILE A 129 -25.43 6.96 3.95
N PRO A 130 -26.21 6.19 4.72
CA PRO A 130 -26.73 6.64 5.99
C PRO A 130 -25.62 6.90 6.99
N ALA A 131 -25.79 7.96 7.77
CA ALA A 131 -24.91 8.25 8.89
C ALA A 131 -24.88 7.05 9.86
N ARG A 132 -23.69 6.72 10.39
CA ARG A 132 -23.61 5.75 11.49
C ARG A 132 -24.30 6.33 12.73
N LYS A 133 -24.83 5.45 13.59
CA LYS A 133 -25.48 5.86 14.85
C LYS A 133 -24.53 6.75 15.66
N GLY A 134 -24.97 7.97 15.96
CA GLY A 134 -24.18 8.99 16.68
C GLY A 134 -23.52 10.06 15.81
N TYR A 135 -23.78 10.07 14.50
CA TYR A 135 -23.33 11.09 13.56
C TYR A 135 -24.53 11.74 12.85
N ASP A 136 -24.45 13.04 12.56
CA ASP A 136 -25.60 13.85 12.12
C ASP A 136 -25.71 14.03 10.58
N SER A 137 -24.77 13.53 9.79
CA SER A 137 -24.72 13.80 8.34
C SER A 137 -24.55 12.58 7.43
N PHE A 138 -25.21 12.64 6.27
CA PHE A 138 -25.18 11.63 5.20
C PHE A 138 -24.05 11.94 4.21
N SER A 139 -23.50 10.91 3.57
CA SER A 139 -22.51 11.05 2.51
C SER A 139 -23.05 10.53 1.18
N LEU A 140 -22.63 11.14 0.06
CA LEU A 140 -23.04 10.75 -1.28
C LEU A 140 -22.04 9.73 -1.82
N ALA A 141 -22.54 8.57 -2.27
CA ALA A 141 -21.74 7.50 -2.87
C ALA A 141 -21.71 7.60 -4.40
#